data_AF-A0A9N9NGY9-F1
#
_entry.id   AF-A0A9N9NGY9-F1
#
_cell.length_a   1.000
_cell.length_b   1.000
_cell.length_c   1.000
_cell.angle_alpha   90.00
_cell.angle_beta   90.00
_cell.angle_gamma   90.00
#
_symmetry.space_group_name_H-M   'P 1'
#
loop_
_entity.id
_entity.type
_entity.pdbx_description
1 polymer ?
#
loop_
_entity_poly.entity_id
_entity_poly.type
_entity_poly.pdbx_seq_one_letter_code
_entity_poly.pdbx_strand_id
1 'polypeptide(L)'
;MFIDACEYESVKVKIPPLDCETRWNSMFLILQSAIELKAIIIRLKDKDKTFPDVPSKEEWKKAKSIYSVLEPFYKCTLKMSSNFYPTINNTHFSILDIRIYLFKMKSDLNISVRKISLPIIEKFNKYWKNNSLLYIIVYILDLCYKLQFISFYYHKKEEYKLDYVEEKVQDIQTR
;
A
#
# COMPACT_ATOMS: atom_id res chain seq x y z
N MET A 1 8.20 2.60 -35.14
CA MET A 1 8.88 1.35 -34.70
C MET A 1 8.48 0.91 -33.29
N PHE A 2 8.69 1.73 -32.25
CA PHE A 2 8.27 1.37 -30.87
C PHE A 2 6.74 1.44 -30.68
N ILE A 3 6.09 2.49 -31.20
CA ILE A 3 4.63 2.67 -31.12
C ILE A 3 3.91 1.54 -31.89
N ASP A 4 4.35 1.26 -33.12
CA ASP A 4 3.80 0.16 -33.94
C ASP A 4 3.92 -1.22 -33.25
N ALA A 5 5.03 -1.46 -32.52
CA ALA A 5 5.20 -2.69 -31.75
C ALA A 5 4.27 -2.77 -30.53
N CYS A 6 3.91 -1.63 -29.93
CA CYS A 6 2.95 -1.58 -28.82
C CYS A 6 1.51 -1.73 -29.32
N GLU A 7 1.18 -1.13 -30.46
CA GLU A 7 -0.14 -1.26 -31.11
C GLU A 7 -0.40 -2.70 -31.59
N TYR A 8 0.61 -3.36 -32.17
CA TYR A 8 0.53 -4.77 -32.57
C TYR A 8 0.15 -5.71 -31.41
N GLU A 9 0.54 -5.36 -30.18
CA GLU A 9 0.27 -6.16 -28.99
C GLU A 9 -0.91 -5.69 -28.15
N SER A 10 -1.66 -4.70 -28.64
CA SER A 10 -2.75 -4.06 -27.89
C SER A 10 -2.31 -3.53 -26.52
N VAL A 11 -1.01 -3.20 -26.35
CA VAL A 11 -0.49 -2.63 -25.12
C VAL A 11 -0.68 -1.12 -25.19
N LYS A 12 -1.59 -0.58 -24.37
CA LYS A 12 -1.81 0.86 -24.28
C LYS A 12 -0.61 1.51 -23.59
N VAL A 13 0.27 2.12 -24.38
CA VAL A 13 1.43 2.86 -23.86
C VAL A 13 0.94 4.05 -23.05
N LYS A 14 1.08 3.96 -21.73
CA LYS A 14 0.97 5.13 -20.85
C LYS A 14 2.36 5.74 -20.75
N ILE A 15 2.48 7.01 -21.12
CA ILE A 15 3.71 7.77 -20.93
C ILE A 15 3.88 7.93 -19.41
N PRO A 16 4.92 7.34 -18.80
CA PRO A 16 5.13 7.50 -17.38
C PRO A 16 5.44 8.96 -17.05
N PRO A 17 5.06 9.46 -15.87
CA PRO A 17 5.40 10.81 -15.46
C PRO A 17 6.92 10.98 -15.35
N LEU A 18 7.39 12.23 -15.43
CA LEU A 18 8.79 12.55 -15.12
C LEU A 18 9.15 12.02 -13.72
N ASP A 19 10.35 11.47 -13.61
CA ASP A 19 10.81 10.96 -12.33
C ASP A 19 10.97 12.09 -11.32
N CYS A 20 10.62 11.80 -10.07
CA CYS A 20 10.61 12.72 -8.97
C CYS A 20 11.19 12.00 -7.76
N GLU A 21 12.46 12.29 -7.46
CA GLU A 21 13.23 11.59 -6.42
C GLU A 21 12.57 11.61 -5.03
N THR A 22 11.77 12.65 -4.76
CA THR A 22 11.08 12.83 -3.46
C THR A 22 9.71 12.14 -3.40
N ARG A 23 9.21 11.61 -4.53
CA ARG A 23 7.86 11.03 -4.63
C ARG A 23 7.91 9.63 -5.23
N TRP A 24 7.81 8.63 -4.37
CA TRP A 24 7.60 7.23 -4.73
C TRP A 24 6.47 6.93 -5.76
N ASN A 25 5.49 7.82 -5.95
CA ASN A 25 4.43 7.63 -6.95
C ASN A 25 4.93 7.71 -8.39
N SER A 26 5.91 8.59 -8.69
CA SER A 26 6.51 8.64 -10.03
C SER A 26 7.27 7.35 -10.31
N MET A 27 8.08 6.91 -9.35
CA MET A 27 8.82 5.64 -9.43
C MET A 27 7.88 4.45 -9.61
N PHE A 28 6.76 4.38 -8.88
CA PHE A 28 5.76 3.33 -9.07
C PHE A 28 5.21 3.29 -10.50
N LEU A 29 4.81 4.45 -11.05
CA LEU A 29 4.24 4.55 -12.39
C LEU A 29 5.27 4.23 -13.50
N ILE A 30 6.53 4.64 -13.30
CA ILE A 30 7.63 4.28 -14.19
C ILE A 30 7.86 2.77 -14.17
N LEU A 31 7.94 2.16 -12.98
CA LEU A 31 8.14 0.72 -12.83
C LEU A 31 6.97 -0.08 -13.40
N GLN A 32 5.74 0.39 -13.19
CA GLN A 32 4.55 -0.23 -13.77
C GLN A 32 4.67 -0.29 -15.30
N SER A 33 4.94 0.86 -15.93
CA SER A 33 5.06 0.97 -17.38
C SER A 33 6.22 0.12 -17.91
N ALA A 34 7.37 0.14 -17.24
CA ALA A 34 8.54 -0.66 -17.62
C ALA A 34 8.27 -2.18 -17.54
N ILE A 35 7.56 -2.64 -16.51
CA ILE A 35 7.20 -4.05 -16.33
C ILE A 35 6.19 -4.49 -17.40
N GLU A 36 5.17 -3.66 -17.69
CA GLU A 36 4.18 -3.92 -18.74
C GLU A 36 4.84 -4.01 -20.13
N LEU A 37 5.82 -3.15 -20.41
CA LEU A 37 6.53 -3.09 -21.69
C LEU A 37 7.71 -4.06 -21.80
N LYS A 38 8.06 -4.81 -20.74
CA LYS A 38 9.26 -5.65 -20.69
C LYS A 38 9.40 -6.59 -21.90
N ALA A 39 8.33 -7.28 -22.28
CA ALA A 39 8.36 -8.24 -23.38
C ALA A 39 8.59 -7.57 -24.74
N ILE A 40 8.05 -6.36 -24.94
CA ILE A 40 8.26 -5.56 -26.15
C ILE A 40 9.71 -5.06 -26.20
N ILE A 41 10.21 -4.52 -25.08
CA ILE A 41 11.59 -4.02 -24.95
C ILE A 41 12.61 -5.12 -25.27
N ILE A 42 12.45 -6.33 -24.73
CA ILE A 42 13.35 -7.45 -25.00
C ILE A 42 13.33 -7.82 -26.48
N ARG A 43 12.14 -7.93 -27.10
CA ARG A 43 12.03 -8.26 -28.53
C ARG A 43 12.59 -7.18 -29.45
N LEU A 44 12.47 -5.92 -29.07
CA LEU A 44 13.07 -4.82 -29.83
C LEU A 44 14.60 -4.90 -29.79
N LYS A 45 15.19 -5.22 -28.63
CA LYS A 45 16.63 -5.47 -28.52
C LYS A 45 17.09 -6.69 -29.33
N ASP A 46 16.27 -7.74 -29.39
CA ASP A 46 16.57 -8.93 -30.20
C ASP A 46 16.51 -8.63 -31.71
N LYS A 47 15.56 -7.77 -32.14
CA LYS A 47 15.39 -7.37 -33.55
C LYS A 47 16.39 -6.33 -34.02
N ASP A 48 16.74 -5.38 -33.16
CA ASP A 48 17.63 -4.28 -33.47
C ASP A 48 18.78 -4.22 -32.45
N LYS A 49 19.97 -4.62 -32.90
CA LYS A 49 21.18 -4.61 -32.07
C LYS A 49 21.64 -3.20 -31.69
N THR A 50 21.19 -2.17 -32.42
CA THR A 50 21.46 -0.76 -32.10
C THR A 50 20.54 -0.23 -31.00
N PHE A 51 19.50 -0.97 -30.64
CA PHE A 51 18.62 -0.64 -29.53
C PHE A 51 19.42 -0.54 -28.22
N PRO A 52 19.11 0.42 -27.33
CA PRO A 52 19.79 0.57 -26.05
C PRO A 52 19.85 -0.73 -25.23
N ASP A 53 20.84 -0.85 -24.36
CA ASP A 53 20.91 -2.00 -23.48
C ASP A 53 19.70 -2.07 -22.55
N VAL A 54 19.25 -3.31 -22.32
CA VAL A 54 18.06 -3.62 -21.55
C VAL A 54 18.46 -4.20 -20.19
N PRO A 55 17.65 -4.02 -19.14
CA PRO A 55 17.97 -4.58 -17.83
C PRO A 55 18.13 -6.09 -17.88
N SER A 56 19.08 -6.60 -17.10
CA SER A 56 19.32 -8.02 -16.88
C SER A 56 18.14 -8.70 -16.18
N LYS A 57 18.11 -10.04 -16.19
CA LYS A 57 17.08 -10.83 -15.51
C LYS A 57 16.97 -10.50 -14.03
N GLU A 58 18.09 -10.26 -13.35
CA GLU A 58 18.10 -9.91 -11.92
C GLU A 58 17.66 -8.47 -11.66
N GLU A 59 18.00 -7.53 -12.54
CA GLU A 59 17.50 -6.16 -12.43
C GLU A 59 15.98 -6.10 -12.62
N TRP A 60 15.43 -6.86 -13.57
CA TRP A 60 13.98 -7.00 -13.71
C TRP A 60 13.31 -7.61 -12.47
N LYS A 61 13.96 -8.58 -11.83
CA LYS A 61 13.47 -9.19 -10.58
C LYS A 61 13.48 -8.19 -9.42
N LYS A 62 14.53 -7.37 -9.34
CA LYS A 62 14.64 -6.28 -8.37
C LYS A 62 13.57 -5.20 -8.63
N ALA A 63 13.40 -4.76 -9.88
CA ALA A 63 12.36 -3.81 -10.28
C ALA A 63 10.96 -4.29 -9.89
N LYS A 64 10.65 -5.57 -10.14
CA LYS A 64 9.38 -6.19 -9.71
C LYS A 64 9.21 -6.21 -8.20
N SER A 65 10.29 -6.45 -7.45
CA SER A 65 10.26 -6.43 -5.98
C SER A 65 10.00 -5.01 -5.44
N ILE A 66 10.62 -3.98 -6.04
CA ILE A 66 10.36 -2.57 -5.68
C ILE A 66 8.91 -2.21 -6.01
N TYR A 67 8.45 -2.55 -7.23
CA TYR A 67 7.07 -2.34 -7.65
C TYR A 67 6.06 -2.92 -6.65
N SER A 68 6.26 -4.18 -6.23
CA SER A 68 5.36 -4.83 -5.27
C SER A 68 5.35 -4.13 -3.90
N VAL A 69 6.50 -3.61 -3.45
CA VAL A 69 6.59 -2.90 -2.17
C VAL A 69 5.89 -1.54 -2.25
N LEU A 70 5.96 -0.86 -3.40
CA LEU A 70 5.37 0.48 -3.59
C LEU A 70 3.86 0.45 -3.89
N GLU A 71 3.33 -0.66 -4.40
CA GLU A 71 1.93 -0.75 -4.84
C GLU A 71 0.90 -0.33 -3.77
N PRO A 72 0.97 -0.79 -2.51
CA PRO A 72 -0.03 -0.41 -1.50
C PRO A 72 0.04 1.07 -1.14
N PHE A 73 1.22 1.67 -1.21
CA PHE A 73 1.41 3.10 -0.96
C PHE A 73 0.83 3.96 -2.07
N TYR A 74 1.00 3.52 -3.32
CA TYR A 74 0.37 4.19 -4.47
C TYR A 74 -1.15 4.12 -4.36
N LYS A 75 -1.73 2.95 -4.07
CA LYS A 75 -3.18 2.77 -3.86
C LYS A 75 -3.71 3.63 -2.71
N CYS A 76 -3.01 3.64 -1.59
CA CYS A 76 -3.34 4.49 -0.45
C CYS A 76 -3.32 5.97 -0.83
N THR A 77 -2.27 6.40 -1.54
CA THR A 77 -2.15 7.81 -1.96
C THR A 77 -3.27 8.18 -2.92
N LEU A 78 -3.59 7.34 -3.91
CA LEU A 78 -4.74 7.56 -4.79
C LEU A 78 -6.04 7.70 -4.01
N LYS A 79 -6.30 6.82 -3.04
CA LYS A 79 -7.50 6.89 -2.19
C LYS A 79 -7.56 8.21 -1.42
N MET A 80 -6.44 8.62 -0.81
CA MET A 80 -6.35 9.89 -0.07
C MET A 80 -6.49 11.11 -0.97
N SER A 81 -5.95 11.08 -2.20
CA SER A 81 -6.03 12.17 -3.17
C SER A 81 -7.36 12.22 -3.93
N SER A 82 -8.11 11.12 -3.98
CA SER A 82 -9.41 11.05 -4.66
C SER A 82 -10.56 11.68 -3.86
N ASN A 83 -10.40 11.83 -2.55
CA ASN A 83 -11.38 12.50 -1.71
C ASN A 83 -11.16 14.01 -1.76
N PHE A 84 -12.17 14.77 -2.22
CA PHE A 84 -12.19 16.24 -2.14
C PHE A 84 -11.98 16.74 -0.70
N TYR A 85 -12.41 15.96 0.29
CA TYR A 85 -12.20 16.18 1.72
C TYR A 85 -11.74 14.88 2.37
N PRO A 86 -10.42 14.64 2.49
CA PRO A 86 -9.94 13.48 3.22
C PRO A 86 -10.35 13.63 4.70
N THR A 87 -11.38 12.89 5.13
CA THR A 87 -11.76 12.83 6.55
C THR A 87 -10.67 12.11 7.33
N ILE A 88 -10.40 12.59 8.55
CA ILE A 88 -9.32 12.06 9.40
C ILE A 88 -9.48 10.55 9.69
N ASN A 89 -10.72 10.07 9.72
CA ASN A 89 -11.03 8.64 9.83
C ASN A 89 -10.48 7.87 8.62
N ASN A 90 -10.85 8.28 7.40
CA ASN A 90 -10.43 7.61 6.16
C ASN A 90 -8.91 7.60 5.96
N THR A 91 -8.24 8.69 6.32
CA THR A 91 -6.77 8.77 6.26
C THR A 91 -6.14 7.87 7.31
N HIS A 92 -6.71 7.78 8.52
CA HIS A 92 -6.22 6.89 9.57
C HIS A 92 -6.24 5.41 9.15
N PHE A 93 -7.36 4.92 8.63
CA PHE A 93 -7.45 3.53 8.15
C PHE A 93 -6.40 3.22 7.10
N SER A 94 -6.23 4.13 6.14
CA SER A 94 -5.27 3.92 5.04
C SER A 94 -3.82 3.90 5.56
N ILE A 95 -3.50 4.68 6.61
CA ILE A 95 -2.20 4.63 7.30
C ILE A 95 -2.04 3.32 8.10
N LEU A 96 -3.10 2.82 8.74
CA LEU A 96 -3.06 1.52 9.42
C LEU A 96 -2.82 0.36 8.45
N ASP A 97 -3.49 0.38 7.29
CA ASP A 97 -3.31 -0.62 6.24
C ASP A 97 -1.85 -0.67 5.78
N ILE A 98 -1.25 0.50 5.54
CA ILE A 98 0.18 0.61 5.23
C ILE A 98 1.04 0.03 6.37
N ARG A 99 0.72 0.34 7.62
CA ARG A 99 1.52 -0.12 8.77
C ARG A 99 1.48 -1.65 8.91
N ILE A 100 0.30 -2.26 8.72
CA ILE A 100 0.13 -3.72 8.70
C ILE A 100 0.90 -4.33 7.53
N TYR A 101 0.81 -3.72 6.34
CA TYR A 101 1.54 -4.18 5.17
C TYR A 101 3.05 -4.16 5.41
N LEU A 102 3.59 -3.07 5.92
CA LEU A 102 5.01 -2.92 6.25
C LEU A 102 5.49 -3.96 7.28
N PHE A 103 4.67 -4.27 8.27
CA PHE A 103 4.97 -5.32 9.25
C PHE A 103 5.07 -6.70 8.59
N LYS A 104 4.18 -7.02 7.65
CA LYS A 104 4.24 -8.26 6.86
C LYS A 104 5.51 -8.33 6.01
N MET A 105 5.86 -7.22 5.34
CA MET A 105 7.05 -7.16 4.48
C MET A 105 8.36 -7.33 5.26
N LYS A 106 8.41 -6.93 6.53
CA LYS A 106 9.57 -7.15 7.41
C LYS A 106 9.90 -8.64 7.58
N SER A 107 8.89 -9.49 7.58
CA SER A 107 9.00 -10.94 7.78
C SER A 107 8.81 -11.73 6.48
N ASP A 108 8.89 -11.08 5.32
CA ASP A 108 8.68 -11.72 4.03
C ASP A 108 9.79 -12.76 3.72
N LEU A 109 9.41 -13.86 3.07
CA LEU A 109 10.36 -14.90 2.66
C LEU A 109 11.42 -14.35 1.68
N ASN A 110 11.02 -13.40 0.83
CA ASN A 110 11.90 -12.78 -0.15
C ASN A 110 12.84 -11.76 0.51
N ILE A 111 14.13 -12.08 0.52
CA ILE A 111 15.21 -11.25 1.08
C ILE A 111 15.25 -9.87 0.42
N SER A 112 15.00 -9.78 -0.90
CA SER A 112 15.02 -8.50 -1.62
C SER A 112 13.89 -7.59 -1.14
N VAL A 113 12.69 -8.14 -0.95
CA VAL A 113 11.53 -7.41 -0.43
C VAL A 113 11.82 -6.90 0.99
N ARG A 114 12.36 -7.75 1.87
CA ARG A 114 12.77 -7.34 3.22
C ARG A 114 13.76 -6.18 3.18
N LYS A 115 14.84 -6.31 2.40
CA LYS A 115 15.86 -5.26 2.27
C LYS A 115 15.31 -3.93 1.75
N ILE A 116 14.43 -3.96 0.74
CA ILE A 116 13.77 -2.76 0.19
C ILE A 116 12.83 -2.12 1.22
N SER A 117 12.15 -2.95 2.02
CA SER A 117 11.14 -2.48 2.97
C SER A 117 11.73 -1.82 4.21
N LEU A 118 12.91 -2.25 4.67
CA LEU A 118 13.58 -1.69 5.87
C LEU A 118 13.67 -0.15 5.90
N PRO A 119 14.27 0.52 4.89
CA PRO A 119 14.36 1.99 4.90
C PRO A 119 12.99 2.67 4.83
N ILE A 120 12.00 2.02 4.21
CA ILE A 120 10.62 2.54 4.14
C ILE A 120 9.97 2.45 5.52
N ILE A 121 10.16 1.35 6.24
CA ILE A 121 9.68 1.16 7.61
C ILE A 121 10.29 2.21 8.55
N GLU A 122 11.60 2.44 8.45
CA GLU A 122 12.29 3.44 9.27
C GLU A 122 11.75 4.84 9.03
N LYS A 123 11.61 5.24 7.76
CA LYS A 123 11.00 6.54 7.40
C LYS A 123 9.57 6.63 7.89
N PHE A 124 8.75 5.60 7.67
CA PHE A 124 7.36 5.57 8.10
C PHE A 124 7.22 5.75 9.61
N ASN A 125 8.01 4.98 10.38
CA ASN A 125 8.03 5.10 11.84
C ASN A 125 8.51 6.48 12.30
N LYS A 126 9.51 7.07 11.63
CA LYS A 126 9.99 8.42 11.93
C LYS A 126 8.90 9.48 11.71
N TYR A 127 8.18 9.42 10.58
CA TYR A 127 7.11 10.38 10.27
C TYR A 127 5.91 10.27 11.23
N TRP A 128 5.58 9.06 11.68
CA TRP A 128 4.38 8.81 12.48
C TRP A 128 4.61 8.61 13.98
N LYS A 129 5.87 8.70 14.45
CA LYS A 129 6.26 8.51 15.87
C LYS A 129 5.45 9.38 16.85
N ASN A 130 5.18 10.63 16.47
CA ASN A 130 4.62 11.64 17.36
C ASN A 130 3.09 11.81 17.25
N ASN A 131 2.45 11.10 16.32
CA ASN A 131 1.02 11.26 16.02
C ASN A 131 0.12 10.26 16.76
N SER A 132 0.64 9.56 17.78
CA SER A 132 -0.09 8.55 18.57
C SER A 132 -1.38 9.07 19.19
N LEU A 133 -1.40 10.31 19.69
CA LEU A 133 -2.59 10.92 20.31
C LEU A 133 -3.71 11.17 19.28
N LEU A 134 -3.36 11.66 18.09
CA LEU A 134 -4.33 11.90 17.02
C LEU A 134 -4.99 10.58 16.59
N TYR A 135 -4.24 9.49 16.52
CA TYR A 135 -4.81 8.17 16.21
C TYR A 135 -5.82 7.71 17.26
N ILE A 136 -5.51 7.88 18.55
CA ILE A 136 -6.41 7.53 19.64
C ILE A 136 -7.70 8.36 19.58
N ILE A 137 -7.59 9.67 19.35
CA ILE A 137 -8.74 10.57 19.24
C ILE A 137 -9.62 10.18 18.05
N VAL A 138 -9.02 9.93 16.87
CA VAL A 138 -9.76 9.47 15.68
C VAL A 138 -10.49 8.16 15.97
N TYR A 139 -9.82 7.20 16.60
CA TYR A 139 -10.43 5.92 16.95
C TYR A 139 -11.61 6.06 17.92
N ILE A 140 -11.51 6.96 18.91
CA ILE A 140 -12.59 7.22 19.88
C ILE A 140 -13.76 8.00 19.23
N LEU A 141 -13.46 8.92 18.32
CA LEU A 141 -14.45 9.78 17.68
C LEU A 141 -15.09 9.16 16.44
N ASP A 142 -14.54 8.07 15.90
CA ASP A 142 -15.10 7.38 14.75
C ASP A 142 -16.38 6.61 15.14
N LEU A 143 -17.53 7.21 14.82
CA LEU A 143 -18.84 6.61 15.03
C LEU A 143 -19.00 5.27 14.30
N CYS A 144 -18.41 5.10 13.11
CA CYS A 144 -18.50 3.86 12.34
C CYS A 144 -17.76 2.72 13.04
N TYR A 145 -16.59 3.00 13.63
CA TYR A 145 -15.87 2.03 14.44
C TYR A 145 -16.63 1.65 15.70
N LYS A 146 -17.22 2.62 16.41
CA LYS A 146 -18.10 2.34 17.55
C LYS A 146 -19.25 1.42 17.14
N LEU A 147 -19.91 1.68 16.02
CA LEU A 147 -21.00 0.85 15.52
C LEU A 147 -20.54 -0.55 15.10
N GLN A 148 -19.39 -0.69 14.44
CA GLN A 148 -18.81 -1.99 14.09
C GLN A 148 -18.41 -2.80 15.33
N PHE A 149 -17.80 -2.16 16.32
CA PHE A 149 -17.45 -2.79 17.59
C PHE A 149 -18.70 -3.22 18.35
N ILE A 150 -19.72 -2.37 18.40
CA ILE A 150 -21.02 -2.70 19.00
C ILE A 150 -21.67 -3.88 18.26
N SER A 151 -21.68 -3.88 16.92
CA SER A 151 -22.21 -4.98 16.11
C SER A 151 -21.45 -6.29 16.35
N PHE A 152 -20.11 -6.24 16.39
CA PHE A 152 -19.28 -7.39 16.74
C PHE A 152 -19.56 -7.89 18.16
N TYR A 153 -19.70 -6.99 19.12
CA TYR A 153 -20.03 -7.31 20.51
C TYR A 153 -21.40 -7.99 20.62
N TYR A 154 -22.44 -7.46 19.96
CA TYR A 154 -23.78 -8.07 19.97
C TYR A 154 -23.80 -9.43 19.27
N HIS A 155 -23.10 -9.59 18.14
CA HIS A 155 -22.96 -10.89 17.48
C HIS A 155 -22.27 -11.92 18.40
N LYS A 156 -21.21 -11.51 19.10
CA LYS A 156 -20.54 -12.32 20.12
C LYS A 156 -21.43 -12.57 21.35
N LYS A 157 -22.26 -11.61 21.75
CA LYS A 157 -23.20 -11.74 22.86
C LYS A 157 -24.26 -12.81 22.57
N GLU A 158 -24.81 -12.84 21.36
CA GLU A 158 -25.72 -13.90 20.92
C GLU A 158 -25.03 -15.26 20.82
N GLU A 159 -23.80 -15.30 20.31
CA GLU A 159 -23.01 -16.53 20.15
C GLU A 159 -22.60 -17.16 21.50
N TYR A 160 -22.30 -16.34 22.51
CA TYR A 160 -21.75 -16.81 23.79
C TYR A 160 -22.66 -16.57 25.01
N LYS A 161 -23.91 -16.10 24.84
CA LYS A 161 -24.84 -15.74 25.94
C LYS A 161 -24.16 -14.95 27.06
N LEU A 162 -23.51 -13.85 26.70
CA LEU A 162 -22.65 -13.06 27.61
C LEU A 162 -23.44 -12.13 28.57
N ASP A 163 -24.65 -12.50 28.98
CA ASP A 163 -25.47 -11.72 29.92
C ASP A 163 -24.78 -11.58 31.29
N TYR A 164 -23.91 -12.53 31.64
CA TYR A 164 -23.09 -12.52 32.86
C TYR A 164 -22.05 -11.37 32.93
N VAL A 165 -21.64 -10.80 31.79
CA VAL A 165 -20.61 -9.74 31.76
C VAL A 165 -21.22 -8.35 32.02
N GLU A 166 -22.47 -8.11 31.63
CA GLU A 166 -23.16 -6.83 31.86
C GLU A 166 -23.47 -6.60 33.34
N GLU A 167 -23.84 -7.65 34.08
CA GLU A 167 -24.08 -7.60 35.53
C GLU A 167 -22.82 -7.19 36.30
N LYS A 168 -21.66 -7.74 35.90
CA LYS A 168 -20.34 -7.42 36.50
C LYS A 168 -19.82 -6.03 36.15
N VAL A 169 -20.17 -5.49 34.98
CA VAL A 169 -19.75 -4.13 34.57
C VAL A 169 -20.58 -3.07 35.30
N GLN A 170 -21.86 -3.33 35.55
CA GLN A 170 -22.72 -2.44 36.36
C GLN A 170 -22.25 -2.36 37.82
N ASP A 171 -21.78 -3.47 38.40
CA ASP A 171 -21.17 -3.51 39.74
C ASP A 171 -19.88 -2.69 39.86
N ILE A 172 -19.14 -2.51 38.75
CA ILE A 172 -17.90 -1.72 38.71
C ILE A 172 -18.19 -0.23 38.50
N GLN A 173 -19.28 0.12 37.81
CA GLN A 173 -19.68 1.51 37.57
C GLN A 173 -20.44 2.15 38.74
N THR A 174 -20.89 1.36 39.73
CA THR A 174 -21.58 1.83 40.94
C THR A 174 -20.66 1.90 42.18
N ARG A 175 -19.36 1.71 42.02
CA ARG A 175 -18.31 1.98 43.02
C ARG A 175 -17.49 3.21 42.63
#